data_AF-A0A7G8EG81-F1
#
_entry.id   AF-A0A7G8EG81-F1
#
_cell.length_a   1.000
_cell.length_b   1.000
_cell.length_c   1.000
_cell.angle_alpha   90.00
_cell.angle_beta   90.00
_cell.angle_gamma   90.00
#
_symmetry.space_group_name_H-M   'P 1'
#
loop_
_entity.id
_entity.type
_entity.pdbx_description
1 polymer ?
#
loop_
_entity_poly.entity_id
_entity_poly.type
_entity_poly.pdbx_seq_one_letter_code
_entity_poly.pdbx_strand_id
1 'polypeptide(L)'
;MAKDIFRTPLAEVRWAHLITPRNQLDKSKPKAWTCDLLLPNGDEKAQAFLLAMEDQFIALHGSRKRRAVQVVEFVPYEQVDPTDGFEEVDGYTTTAAAAASGWATDGDDDEEAPF
;
A
#
# COMPACT_ATOMS: atom_id res chain seq x y z
N MET A 1 28.97 23.95 4.05
CA MET A 1 28.64 23.00 2.98
C MET A 1 28.18 23.81 1.78
N ALA A 2 28.74 23.57 0.59
CA ALA A 2 28.23 24.20 -0.62
C ALA A 2 26.75 23.79 -0.77
N LYS A 3 25.87 24.75 -1.06
CA LYS A 3 24.48 24.43 -1.38
C LYS A 3 24.48 23.88 -2.80
N ASP A 4 24.26 22.58 -2.95
CA ASP A 4 24.06 21.99 -4.26
C ASP A 4 22.83 22.66 -4.90
N ILE A 5 23.04 23.31 -6.04
CA ILE A 5 21.98 23.99 -6.77
C ILE A 5 21.49 23.04 -7.86
N PHE A 6 20.27 22.53 -7.65
CA PHE A 6 19.58 21.74 -8.66
C PHE A 6 18.75 22.63 -9.56
N ARG A 7 18.72 22.32 -10.86
CA ARG A 7 17.92 23.03 -11.85
C ARG A 7 16.88 22.08 -12.41
N THR A 8 15.62 22.51 -12.38
CA THR A 8 14.52 21.79 -12.99
C THR A 8 14.53 21.99 -14.50
N PRO A 9 13.96 21.05 -15.29
CA PRO A 9 13.59 21.35 -16.66
C PRO A 9 12.51 22.44 -16.72
N LEU A 10 12.25 22.96 -17.92
CA LEU A 10 11.14 23.88 -18.14
C LEU A 10 9.82 23.14 -17.89
N ALA A 11 8.99 23.69 -17.02
CA ALA A 11 7.76 23.04 -16.57
C ALA A 11 6.67 24.08 -16.32
N GLU A 12 5.42 23.63 -16.35
CA GLU A 12 4.30 24.48 -15.98
C GLU A 12 4.26 24.67 -14.45
N VAL A 13 4.02 25.90 -14.00
CA VAL A 13 3.91 26.22 -12.57
C VAL A 13 2.45 26.35 -12.18
N ARG A 14 2.05 25.66 -11.10
CA ARG A 14 0.71 25.73 -10.50
C ARG A 14 0.82 26.10 -9.01
N TRP A 15 -0.27 26.67 -8.47
CA TRP A 15 -0.41 27.05 -7.05
C TRP A 15 0.80 27.80 -6.45
N ALA A 16 1.33 28.76 -7.21
CA ALA A 16 2.56 29.46 -6.88
C ALA A 16 2.37 30.56 -5.83
N HIS A 17 3.13 30.46 -4.74
CA HIS A 17 3.22 31.43 -3.65
C HIS A 17 4.65 32.01 -3.62
N LEU A 18 5.05 32.62 -4.73
CA LEU A 18 6.41 33.12 -4.94
C LEU A 18 6.59 34.60 -4.55
N ILE A 19 5.51 35.38 -4.61
CA ILE A 19 5.53 36.80 -4.24
C ILE A 19 5.19 36.96 -2.76
N THR A 20 4.10 36.30 -2.32
CA THR A 20 3.64 36.35 -0.94
C THR A 20 3.66 34.94 -0.35
N PRO A 21 4.39 34.70 0.76
CA PRO A 21 4.47 33.38 1.37
C PRO A 21 3.15 33.02 2.10
N ARG A 22 2.82 31.73 2.10
CA ARG A 22 1.61 31.19 2.72
C ARG A 22 1.87 30.61 4.11
N ASN A 23 0.81 30.55 4.92
CA ASN A 23 0.85 29.76 6.15
C ASN A 23 0.97 28.28 5.81
N GLN A 24 1.79 27.55 6.56
CA GLN A 24 1.87 26.09 6.47
C GLN A 24 0.70 25.45 7.23
N LEU A 25 0.51 24.14 7.04
CA LEU A 25 -0.50 23.36 7.77
C LEU A 25 -0.30 23.46 9.29
N ASP A 26 0.97 23.40 9.72
CA ASP A 26 1.36 23.65 11.09
C ASP A 26 1.58 25.15 11.30
N LYS A 27 0.72 25.76 12.12
CA LYS A 27 0.73 27.21 12.41
C LYS A 27 1.95 27.66 13.20
N SER A 28 2.65 26.74 13.86
CA SER A 28 3.90 27.05 14.58
C SER A 28 5.08 27.26 13.63
N LYS A 29 4.98 26.74 12.40
CA LYS A 29 6.04 26.83 11.39
C LYS A 29 6.01 28.20 10.69
N PRO A 30 7.18 28.70 10.26
CA PRO A 30 7.26 29.93 9.50
C PRO A 30 6.49 29.80 8.17
N LYS A 31 6.06 30.95 7.64
CA LYS A 31 5.45 31.02 6.31
C LYS A 31 6.40 30.46 5.25
N ALA A 32 5.85 29.81 4.24
CA ALA A 32 6.62 29.20 3.16
C ALA A 32 6.30 29.82 1.80
N TRP A 33 7.34 29.94 0.98
CA TRP A 33 7.20 30.09 -0.47
C TRP A 33 7.14 28.70 -1.08
N THR A 34 6.11 28.45 -1.88
CA THR A 34 5.87 27.14 -2.47
C THR A 34 5.42 27.33 -3.91
N CYS A 35 5.77 26.39 -4.77
CA CYS A 35 5.16 26.28 -6.09
C CYS A 35 5.15 24.81 -6.50
N ASP A 36 4.16 24.44 -7.29
CA ASP A 36 4.01 23.08 -7.77
C ASP A 36 4.42 23.07 -9.24
N LEU A 37 5.35 22.18 -9.59
CA LEU A 37 5.86 22.04 -10.94
C LEU A 37 5.22 20.83 -11.59
N LEU A 38 4.53 21.05 -12.71
CA LEU A 38 3.93 19.98 -13.50
C LEU A 38 4.95 19.50 -14.53
N LEU A 39 5.48 18.30 -14.30
CA LEU A 39 6.47 17.66 -15.15
C LEU A 39 5.78 16.71 -16.14
N PRO A 40 5.94 16.88 -17.47
CA PRO A 40 5.33 15.98 -18.45
C PRO A 40 5.94 14.58 -18.36
N ASN A 41 5.09 13.55 -18.30
CA ASN A 41 5.56 12.16 -18.22
C ASN A 41 6.33 11.72 -19.48
N GLY A 42 6.05 12.30 -20.64
CA GLY A 42 6.73 11.97 -21.89
C GLY A 42 8.07 12.66 -22.10
N ASP A 43 8.50 13.57 -21.21
CA ASP A 43 9.77 14.26 -21.33
C ASP A 43 10.88 13.51 -20.58
N GLU A 44 11.88 13.03 -21.31
CA GLU A 44 13.04 12.32 -20.75
C GLU A 44 13.81 13.18 -19.74
N LYS A 45 13.85 14.51 -19.91
CA LYS A 45 14.54 15.42 -18.98
C LYS A 45 13.82 15.51 -17.65
N ALA A 46 12.48 15.49 -17.68
CA ALA A 46 11.66 15.45 -16.47
C ALA A 46 11.87 14.15 -15.70
N GLN A 47 11.88 13.01 -16.41
CA GLN A 47 12.14 11.71 -15.79
C GLN A 47 13.54 11.64 -15.15
N ALA A 48 14.56 12.08 -15.89
CA ALA A 48 15.94 12.12 -15.38
C ALA A 48 16.09 13.03 -14.15
N PHE A 49 15.40 14.17 -14.14
CA PHE A 49 15.39 15.07 -12.98
C PHE A 49 14.75 14.41 -11.75
N LEU A 50 13.62 13.72 -11.92
CA LEU A 50 12.95 13.02 -10.82
C LEU A 50 13.81 11.90 -10.22
N LEU A 51 14.50 11.13 -11.07
CA LEU A 51 15.45 10.09 -10.63
C LEU A 51 16.60 10.71 -9.82
N ALA A 52 17.18 11.81 -10.32
CA ALA A 52 18.24 12.51 -9.61
C ALA A 52 17.77 13.04 -8.24
N MET A 53 16.52 13.51 -8.12
CA MET A 53 15.94 13.94 -6.84
C MET A 53 15.70 12.77 -5.88
N GLU A 54 15.29 11.61 -6.37
CA GLU A 54 15.12 10.40 -5.56
C GLU A 54 16.48 9.93 -4.99
N ASP A 55 17.55 9.95 -5.80
CA ASP A 55 18.90 9.61 -5.34
C ASP A 55 19.37 10.54 -4.21
N GLN A 56 19.10 11.84 -4.32
CA GLN A 56 19.39 12.81 -3.26
C GLN A 56 18.59 12.54 -1.99
N PHE A 57 17.31 12.19 -2.12
CA PHE A 57 16.46 11.83 -0.99
C PHE A 57 16.99 10.59 -0.27
N ILE A 58 17.36 9.55 -1.02
CA ILE A 58 17.92 8.31 -0.47
C ILE A 58 19.26 8.59 0.21
N ALA A 59 20.13 9.40 -0.39
CA ALA A 59 21.41 9.77 0.22
C ALA A 59 21.24 10.50 1.56
N LEU A 60 20.23 11.38 1.68
CA LEU A 60 20.00 12.19 2.88
C LEU A 60 19.22 11.46 3.98
N HIS A 61 18.31 10.55 3.61
CA HIS A 61 17.34 9.97 4.54
C HIS A 61 17.37 8.45 4.66
N GLY A 62 18.15 7.76 3.83
CA GLY A 62 18.15 6.31 3.70
C GLY A 62 16.94 5.79 2.92
N SER A 63 17.00 4.52 2.52
CA SER A 63 16.01 3.90 1.61
C SER A 63 14.64 3.55 2.24
N ARG A 64 14.45 3.73 3.56
CA ARG A 64 13.30 3.20 4.30
C ARG A 64 12.26 4.23 4.78
N LYS A 65 12.36 5.52 4.44
CA LYS A 65 11.34 6.49 4.88
C LYS A 65 10.05 6.40 4.04
N ARG A 66 8.90 6.31 4.73
CA ARG A 66 7.56 6.29 4.14
C ARG A 66 7.34 7.52 3.25
N ARG A 67 6.99 7.26 1.99
CA ARG A 67 6.57 8.24 1.01
C ARG A 67 5.10 8.61 1.26
N ALA A 68 4.72 9.86 0.96
CA ALA A 68 3.31 10.21 0.83
C ALA A 68 2.80 9.63 -0.50
N VAL A 69 2.16 8.46 -0.43
CA VAL A 69 1.53 7.83 -1.59
C VAL A 69 0.15 8.46 -1.76
N GLN A 70 -0.05 9.17 -2.86
CA GLN A 70 -1.39 9.63 -3.27
C GLN A 70 -1.99 8.56 -4.18
N VAL A 71 -2.99 7.82 -3.67
CA VAL A 71 -3.79 6.90 -4.47
C VAL A 71 -4.74 7.74 -5.32
N VAL A 72 -4.52 7.77 -6.64
CA VAL A 72 -5.30 8.59 -7.57
C VAL A 72 -6.61 7.89 -7.97
N GLU A 73 -6.66 6.56 -7.92
CA GLU A 73 -7.86 5.78 -8.26
C GLU A 73 -7.98 4.57 -7.34
N PHE A 74 -9.08 4.51 -6.60
CA PHE A 74 -9.44 3.36 -5.78
C PHE A 74 -10.33 2.44 -6.62
N VAL A 75 -9.77 1.34 -7.12
CA VAL A 75 -10.56 0.29 -7.78
C VAL A 75 -11.18 -0.59 -6.68
N PRO A 76 -12.50 -0.59 -6.48
CA PRO A 76 -13.12 -1.52 -5.55
C PRO A 76 -12.94 -2.94 -6.08
N TYR A 77 -12.43 -3.83 -5.22
CA TYR A 77 -12.43 -5.25 -5.50
C TYR A 77 -13.88 -5.74 -5.48
N GLU A 78 -14.39 -6.16 -6.63
CA GLU A 78 -15.60 -6.96 -6.69
C GLU A 78 -15.25 -8.32 -6.08
N GLN A 79 -15.81 -8.62 -4.90
CA GLN A 79 -15.71 -9.96 -4.34
C GLN A 79 -16.57 -10.86 -5.23
N VAL A 80 -15.91 -11.54 -6.18
CA VAL A 80 -16.52 -12.66 -6.88
C VAL A 80 -16.70 -13.75 -5.83
N ASP A 81 -17.94 -14.08 -5.52
CA ASP A 81 -18.28 -15.19 -4.64
C ASP A 81 -17.69 -16.47 -5.26
N PRO A 82 -16.69 -17.12 -4.63
CA PRO A 82 -16.05 -18.30 -5.18
C PRO A 82 -17.01 -19.50 -5.32
N THR A 83 -18.22 -19.40 -4.78
CA THR A 83 -19.28 -20.41 -4.86
C THR A 83 -20.30 -20.16 -5.99
N ASP A 84 -20.21 -19.04 -6.73
CA ASP A 84 -21.14 -18.66 -7.81
C ASP A 84 -21.08 -19.55 -9.08
N GLY A 85 -20.31 -20.64 -9.04
CA GLY A 85 -20.17 -21.62 -10.12
C GLY A 85 -20.41 -23.07 -9.70
N PHE A 86 -20.79 -23.34 -8.45
CA PHE A 86 -21.08 -24.69 -7.98
C PHE A 86 -22.60 -24.86 -7.83
N GLU A 87 -23.22 -25.65 -8.71
CA GLU A 87 -24.60 -26.11 -8.48
C GLU A 87 -24.62 -26.97 -7.21
N GLU A 88 -25.57 -26.70 -6.30
CA GLU A 88 -25.86 -27.58 -5.17
C GLU A 88 -26.37 -28.93 -5.71
N VAL A 89 -25.47 -29.90 -5.83
CA VAL A 89 -25.85 -31.29 -6.07
C VAL A 89 -26.31 -31.86 -4.73
N ASP A 90 -27.61 -32.15 -4.61
CA ASP A 90 -28.20 -32.86 -3.49
C ASP A 90 -27.41 -34.16 -3.22
N GLY A 91 -26.95 -34.29 -1.96
CA GLY A 91 -25.96 -35.28 -1.53
C GLY A 91 -26.34 -36.74 -1.78
N TYR A 92 -25.32 -37.60 -1.78
CA TYR A 92 -25.46 -39.04 -1.93
C TYR A 92 -26.34 -39.63 -0.81
N THR A 93 -27.35 -40.41 -1.18
CA THR A 93 -28.16 -41.17 -0.24
C THR A 93 -27.42 -42.43 0.18
N THR A 94 -27.12 -42.57 1.47
CA THR A 94 -26.55 -43.81 2.03
C THR A 94 -27.67 -44.83 2.23
N THR A 95 -27.81 -45.78 1.30
CA THR A 95 -28.62 -46.97 1.53
C THR A 95 -27.86 -47.90 2.49
N ALA A 96 -28.45 -48.16 3.66
CA ALA A 96 -27.89 -49.02 4.69
C ALA A 96 -27.64 -50.46 4.19
N ALA A 97 -26.43 -51.00 4.45
CA ALA A 97 -26.21 -52.25 5.19
C ALA A 97 -24.78 -52.81 5.00
N ALA A 98 -24.20 -53.18 6.15
CA ALA A 98 -23.24 -54.26 6.37
C ALA A 98 -21.73 -54.08 6.06
N ALA A 99 -20.98 -54.18 7.17
CA ALA A 99 -19.76 -54.97 7.38
C ALA A 99 -18.37 -54.28 7.29
N ALA A 100 -17.87 -53.98 8.49
CA ALA A 100 -16.54 -54.31 9.02
C ALA A 100 -15.27 -53.66 8.41
N SER A 101 -14.58 -52.83 9.22
CA SER A 101 -13.28 -53.19 9.85
C SER A 101 -12.41 -51.96 10.21
N GLY A 102 -12.22 -51.71 11.51
CA GLY A 102 -10.99 -51.14 12.12
C GLY A 102 -10.86 -49.61 12.11
N TRP A 103 -10.56 -48.89 13.20
CA TRP A 103 -10.01 -49.20 14.52
C TRP A 103 -10.73 -48.37 15.59
N ALA A 104 -10.96 -48.97 16.75
CA ALA A 104 -11.49 -48.31 17.94
C ALA A 104 -10.40 -47.50 18.64
N THR A 105 -10.73 -46.29 19.09
CA THR A 105 -10.06 -45.62 20.20
C THR A 105 -11.09 -45.47 21.33
N ASP A 106 -11.14 -46.49 22.20
CA ASP A 106 -11.33 -46.33 23.65
C ASP A 106 -10.41 -45.19 24.13
N GLY A 107 -10.73 -44.35 25.09
CA GLY A 107 -11.79 -44.33 26.08
C GLY A 107 -11.41 -43.22 27.07
N ASP A 108 -12.44 -42.59 27.64
CA ASP A 108 -12.42 -41.79 28.87
C ASP A 108 -11.39 -42.29 29.89
N ASP A 109 -10.59 -41.39 30.47
CA ASP A 109 -10.06 -41.55 31.84
C ASP A 109 -9.66 -40.19 32.44
N ASP A 110 -10.66 -39.52 33.02
CA ASP A 110 -10.50 -38.50 34.06
C ASP A 110 -10.07 -39.23 35.36
N GLU A 111 -8.79 -39.17 35.75
CA GLU A 111 -8.40 -39.46 37.14
C GLU A 111 -7.39 -38.43 37.70
N GLU A 112 -7.90 -37.71 38.69
CA GLU A 112 -7.25 -36.77 39.59
C GLU A 112 -6.38 -37.49 40.64
N ALA A 113 -5.33 -36.76 41.11
CA ALA A 113 -4.69 -36.75 42.46
C ALA A 113 -3.18 -37.10 42.50
N PRO A 114 -2.39 -36.70 43.53
CA PRO A 114 -2.61 -35.70 44.61
C PRO A 114 -1.40 -34.76 44.91
N PHE A 115 -1.67 -33.56 45.46
CA PHE A 115 -1.38 -33.17 46.86
C PHE A 115 -2.09 -31.86 47.25
#